data_AF-A0A9W6YDY8-F1
#
_entry.id   AF-A0A9W6YDY8-F1
#
_cell.length_a   1.000
_cell.length_b   1.000
_cell.length_c   1.000
_cell.angle_alpha   90.00
_cell.angle_beta   90.00
_cell.angle_gamma   90.00
#
_symmetry.space_group_name_H-M   'P 1'
#
loop_
_entity.id
_entity.type
_entity.pdbx_description
1 polymer ?
#
loop_
_entity_poly.entity_id
_entity_poly.type
_entity_poly.pdbx_seq_one_letter_code
_entity_poly.pdbx_strand_id
1 'polypeptide(L)'
;MTATSKAFAYVFNTTTEDRKVSKVLSNWRSNDQPKIPFLKEFDLVSKARIRQVGCKLFASSIGFEDKSLNIEGHVIDLLTTTPIQRFQAVNDRYLMSSYASRMRTYSLLISRTS
;
A
#
# COMPACT_ATOMS: atom_id res chain seq x y z
N MET A 1 -20.32 -33.17 23.12
CA MET A 1 -20.30 -31.96 22.27
C MET A 1 -20.21 -30.76 23.21
N THR A 2 -19.00 -30.26 23.47
CA THR A 2 -18.75 -29.18 24.44
C THR A 2 -19.22 -27.86 23.83
N ALA A 3 -20.36 -27.35 24.29
CA ALA A 3 -20.88 -26.06 23.85
C ALA A 3 -19.98 -24.94 24.39
N THR A 4 -19.15 -24.38 23.52
CA THR A 4 -18.32 -23.21 23.84
C THR A 4 -19.25 -22.07 24.24
N SER A 5 -19.08 -21.51 25.44
CA SER A 5 -19.95 -20.43 25.91
C SER A 5 -19.89 -19.25 24.93
N LYS A 6 -21.01 -18.54 24.75
CA LYS A 6 -21.13 -17.40 23.84
C LYS A 6 -20.06 -16.32 24.09
N ALA A 7 -19.63 -16.19 25.35
CA ALA A 7 -18.55 -15.28 25.76
C ALA A 7 -17.18 -15.75 25.27
N PHE A 8 -16.87 -17.05 25.35
CA PHE A 8 -15.62 -17.59 24.79
C PHE A 8 -15.62 -17.53 23.26
N ALA A 9 -16.75 -17.81 22.61
CA ALA A 9 -16.88 -17.66 21.16
C ALA A 9 -16.63 -16.20 20.72
N TYR A 10 -17.07 -15.22 21.51
CA TYR A 10 -16.79 -13.80 21.26
C TYR A 10 -15.28 -13.50 21.40
N VAL A 11 -14.63 -13.91 22.49
CA VAL A 11 -13.19 -13.67 22.73
C VAL A 11 -12.30 -14.32 21.67
N PHE A 12 -12.65 -15.50 21.18
CA PHE A 12 -11.88 -16.17 20.13
C PHE A 12 -12.17 -15.63 18.72
N ASN A 13 -13.38 -15.09 18.46
CA ASN A 13 -13.75 -14.59 17.14
C ASN A 13 -13.56 -13.08 16.97
N THR A 14 -13.41 -12.28 18.04
CA THR A 14 -13.25 -10.82 17.97
C THR A 14 -12.12 -10.42 17.03
N THR A 15 -10.94 -11.04 17.14
CA THR A 15 -9.82 -10.72 16.24
C THR A 15 -10.16 -10.98 14.76
N THR A 16 -10.98 -12.00 14.49
CA THR A 16 -11.41 -12.33 13.11
C THR A 16 -12.47 -11.34 12.62
N GLU A 17 -13.44 -10.99 13.45
CA GLU A 17 -14.48 -10.01 13.13
C GLU A 17 -13.90 -8.60 12.99
N ASP A 18 -13.00 -8.18 13.88
CA ASP A 18 -12.28 -6.90 13.81
C ASP A 18 -11.47 -6.81 12.51
N ARG A 19 -10.82 -7.91 12.09
CA ARG A 19 -10.13 -7.97 10.81
C ARG A 19 -11.08 -7.84 9.62
N LYS A 20 -12.29 -8.39 9.70
CA LYS A 20 -13.33 -8.22 8.66
C LYS A 20 -13.82 -6.78 8.61
N VAL A 21 -14.08 -6.16 9.76
CA VAL A 21 -14.50 -4.75 9.86
C VAL A 21 -13.42 -3.83 9.30
N SER A 22 -12.16 -4.01 9.69
CA SER A 22 -11.03 -3.23 9.19
C SER A 22 -10.87 -3.30 7.66
N LYS A 23 -11.09 -4.48 7.06
CA LYS A 23 -11.13 -4.63 5.59
C LYS A 23 -12.25 -3.83 4.94
N VAL A 24 -13.47 -3.94 5.47
CA VAL A 24 -14.64 -3.20 4.97
C VAL A 24 -14.39 -1.69 5.04
N LEU A 25 -13.86 -1.20 6.15
CA LEU A 25 -13.47 0.21 6.31
C LEU A 25 -12.36 0.65 5.36
N SER A 26 -11.51 -0.29 4.93
CA SER A 26 -10.45 -0.06 3.94
C SER A 26 -10.92 -0.19 2.49
N ASN A 27 -12.23 -0.31 2.24
CA ASN A 27 -12.86 -0.58 0.94
C ASN A 27 -12.59 -1.97 0.33
N TRP A 28 -12.34 -2.98 1.16
CA TRP A 28 -12.21 -4.39 0.75
C TRP A 28 -13.45 -5.18 1.17
N ARG A 29 -13.73 -6.33 0.52
CA ARG A 29 -14.75 -7.26 1.04
C ARG A 29 -14.23 -7.94 2.30
N SER A 30 -15.13 -8.33 3.21
CA SER A 30 -14.78 -8.95 4.49
C SER A 30 -13.92 -10.22 4.34
N ASN A 31 -14.17 -11.00 3.28
CA ASN A 31 -13.44 -12.23 2.96
C ASN A 31 -12.24 -12.02 2.04
N ASP A 32 -11.99 -10.80 1.55
CA ASP A 32 -10.83 -10.56 0.70
C ASP A 32 -9.55 -10.79 1.50
N GLN A 33 -8.55 -11.40 0.85
CA GLN A 33 -7.20 -11.47 1.37
C GLN A 33 -6.36 -10.39 0.69
N PRO A 34 -6.29 -9.18 1.27
CA PRO A 34 -5.48 -8.12 0.68
C PRO A 34 -4.04 -8.57 0.60
N LYS A 35 -3.53 -8.67 -0.64
CA LYS A 35 -2.12 -8.86 -0.88
C LYS A 35 -1.45 -7.50 -0.74
N ILE A 36 -0.35 -7.49 0.02
CA ILE A 36 0.48 -6.30 0.10
C ILE A 36 1.04 -6.08 -1.30
N PRO A 37 0.77 -4.92 -1.92
CA PRO A 37 1.25 -4.61 -3.25
C PRO A 37 2.78 -4.67 -3.26
N PHE A 38 3.33 -5.60 -4.04
CA PHE A 38 4.77 -5.84 -4.11
C PHE A 38 5.26 -5.39 -5.47
N LEU A 39 6.46 -4.80 -5.52
CA LEU A 39 7.07 -4.39 -6.79
C LEU A 39 7.21 -5.52 -7.80
N LYS A 40 7.08 -6.80 -7.41
CA LYS A 40 7.20 -7.98 -8.29
C LYS A 40 6.36 -7.87 -9.55
N GLU A 41 5.21 -7.21 -9.50
CA GLU A 41 4.26 -7.07 -10.61
C GLU A 41 4.70 -6.09 -11.71
N PHE A 42 5.72 -5.25 -11.46
CA PHE A 42 6.24 -4.30 -12.44
C PHE A 42 7.40 -4.88 -13.26
N ASP A 43 7.60 -4.39 -14.48
CA ASP A 43 8.79 -4.70 -15.29
C ASP A 43 10.07 -4.11 -14.66
N LEU A 44 11.24 -4.58 -15.10
CA LEU A 44 12.53 -4.18 -14.53
C LEU A 44 12.81 -2.68 -14.66
N VAL A 45 12.39 -2.06 -15.75
CA VAL A 45 12.60 -0.62 -16.00
C VAL A 45 11.71 0.20 -15.07
N SER A 46 10.43 -0.17 -14.97
CA SER A 46 9.49 0.46 -14.03
C SER A 46 9.94 0.29 -12.58
N LYS A 47 10.44 -0.89 -12.20
CA LYS A 47 11.01 -1.13 -10.85
C LYS A 47 12.15 -0.17 -10.52
N ALA A 48 13.09 0.02 -11.45
CA ALA A 48 14.22 0.93 -11.25
C ALA A 48 13.75 2.38 -11.10
N ARG A 49 12.77 2.82 -11.92
CA ARG A 49 12.19 4.16 -11.84
C ARG A 49 11.44 4.39 -10.53
N ILE A 50 10.60 3.45 -10.11
CA ILE A 50 9.86 3.52 -8.84
C ILE A 50 10.82 3.63 -7.66
N ARG A 51 11.90 2.84 -7.66
CA ARG A 51 12.96 2.94 -6.64
C ARG A 51 13.62 4.30 -6.62
N GLN A 52 13.94 4.85 -7.79
CA GLN A 52 14.55 6.17 -7.87
C GLN A 52 13.61 7.27 -7.31
N VAL A 53 12.32 7.18 -7.60
CA VAL A 53 11.30 8.08 -7.03
C VAL A 53 11.22 7.89 -5.52
N GLY A 54 11.18 6.65 -5.03
CA GLY A 54 11.15 6.34 -3.60
C GLY A 54 12.34 6.91 -2.85
N CYS A 55 13.57 6.67 -3.34
CA CYS A 55 14.78 7.23 -2.73
C CYS A 55 14.77 8.76 -2.67
N LYS A 56 14.19 9.43 -3.68
CA LYS A 56 14.04 10.90 -3.67
C LYS A 56 12.99 11.38 -2.67
N LEU A 57 11.85 10.70 -2.58
CA LEU A 57 10.78 11.05 -1.65
C LEU A 57 11.19 10.85 -0.19
N PHE A 58 11.97 9.81 0.08
CA PHE A 58 12.41 9.44 1.42
C PHE A 58 13.90 9.78 1.65
N ALA A 59 14.46 10.71 0.89
CA ALA A 59 15.88 11.08 0.98
C ALA A 59 16.28 11.52 2.40
N SER A 60 15.38 12.19 3.11
CA SER A 60 15.58 12.64 4.50
C SER A 60 15.38 11.53 5.55
N SER A 61 15.03 10.31 5.11
CA SER A 61 14.74 9.16 5.97
C SER A 61 15.64 7.95 5.66
N ILE A 62 16.67 8.17 4.85
CA ILE A 62 17.69 7.19 4.47
C ILE A 62 19.07 7.84 4.58
N GLY A 63 20.10 7.03 4.84
CA GLY A 63 21.49 7.50 4.89
C GLY A 63 21.91 8.08 6.24
N PHE A 64 21.17 7.86 7.32
CA PHE A 64 21.64 8.14 8.68
C PHE A 64 22.85 7.27 9.02
N GLU A 65 23.77 7.83 9.80
CA GLU A 65 24.93 7.11 10.36
C GLU A 65 24.48 5.90 11.18
N ASP A 66 23.43 6.08 11.98
CA ASP A 66 22.73 4.99 12.63
C ASP A 66 21.79 4.31 11.63
N LYS A 67 22.16 3.10 11.22
CA LYS A 67 21.39 2.31 10.26
C LYS A 67 20.03 1.85 10.80
N SER A 68 19.83 1.83 12.12
CA SER A 68 18.55 1.43 12.72
C SER A 68 17.44 2.46 12.52
N LEU A 69 17.82 3.73 12.27
CA LEU A 69 16.89 4.83 12.01
C LEU A 69 16.51 4.95 10.52
N ASN A 70 17.20 4.21 9.64
CA ASN A 70 16.91 4.23 8.22
C ASN A 70 15.65 3.42 7.93
N ILE A 71 14.78 3.97 7.09
CA ILE A 71 13.65 3.22 6.56
C ILE A 71 14.19 2.10 5.67
N GLU A 72 13.72 0.87 5.92
CA GLU A 72 14.15 -0.27 5.13
C GLU A 72 13.70 -0.15 3.67
N GLY A 73 14.57 -0.55 2.73
CA GLY A 73 14.31 -0.37 1.30
C GLY A 73 13.00 -1.02 0.83
N HIS A 74 12.59 -2.15 1.41
CA HIS A 74 11.32 -2.80 1.07
C HIS A 74 10.10 -1.97 1.50
N VAL A 75 10.22 -1.16 2.56
CA VAL A 75 9.16 -0.26 3.04
C VAL A 75 9.03 0.94 2.10
N ILE A 76 10.16 1.50 1.65
CA ILE A 76 10.18 2.57 0.64
C ILE A 76 9.53 2.07 -0.66
N ASP A 77 9.93 0.89 -1.09
CA ASP A 77 9.38 0.17 -2.23
C ASP A 77 7.85 0.03 -2.09
N LEU A 78 7.36 -0.42 -0.94
CA LEU A 78 5.93 -0.56 -0.64
C LEU A 78 5.19 0.79 -0.66
N LEU A 79 5.71 1.80 0.05
CA LEU A 79 5.09 3.11 0.18
C LEU A 79 5.04 3.88 -1.14
N THR A 80 6.00 3.63 -2.03
CA THR A 80 6.04 4.25 -3.36
C THR A 80 5.15 3.51 -4.36
N THR A 81 5.07 2.18 -4.25
CA THR A 81 4.31 1.33 -5.19
C THR A 81 2.81 1.35 -4.93
N THR A 82 2.41 1.37 -3.65
CA THR A 82 1.00 1.34 -3.25
C THR A 82 0.16 2.45 -3.88
N PRO A 83 0.61 3.73 -3.86
CA PRO A 83 -0.11 4.82 -4.53
C PRO A 83 -0.23 4.60 -6.05
N ILE A 84 0.86 4.16 -6.69
CA ILE A 84 0.90 3.96 -8.15
C ILE A 84 -0.12 2.89 -8.57
N GLN A 85 -0.17 1.76 -7.88
CA GLN A 85 -1.15 0.70 -8.20
C GLN A 85 -2.59 1.11 -7.91
N ARG A 86 -2.83 1.88 -6.84
CA ARG A 86 -4.17 2.35 -6.50
C ARG A 86 -4.63 3.54 -7.35
N PHE A 87 -3.72 4.19 -8.07
CA PHE A 87 -4.03 5.40 -8.82
C PHE A 87 -5.19 5.20 -9.79
N GLN A 88 -5.20 4.13 -10.58
CA GLN A 88 -6.25 3.90 -11.58
C GLN A 88 -7.63 3.80 -10.92
N ALA A 89 -7.77 2.97 -9.89
CA ALA A 89 -9.02 2.82 -9.14
C ALA A 89 -9.49 4.12 -8.46
N VAL A 90 -8.55 4.95 -7.96
CA VAL A 90 -8.87 6.24 -7.34
C VAL A 90 -9.21 7.29 -8.39
N ASN A 91 -8.54 7.28 -9.54
CA ASN A 91 -8.80 8.20 -10.65
C ASN A 91 -10.20 7.99 -11.23
N ASP A 92 -10.64 6.73 -11.35
CA ASP A 92 -11.95 6.38 -11.89
C ASP A 92 -13.09 6.77 -10.94
N ARG A 93 -12.88 6.64 -9.62
CA ARG A 93 -13.90 6.99 -8.61
C ARG A 93 -13.89 8.46 -8.18
N TYR A 94 -12.72 9.07 -8.15
CA TYR A 94 -12.51 10.40 -7.57
C TYR A 94 -11.63 11.25 -8.49
N LEU A 95 -12.13 11.52 -9.69
CA LEU A 95 -11.43 12.25 -10.75
C LEU A 95 -10.94 13.64 -10.31
N MET A 96 -11.65 14.32 -9.41
CA MET A 96 -11.27 15.65 -8.93
C MET A 96 -10.48 15.64 -7.62
N SER A 97 -10.11 14.47 -7.10
CA SER A 97 -9.29 14.41 -5.89
C SER A 97 -7.91 15.01 -6.14
N SER A 98 -7.40 15.77 -5.16
CA SER A 98 -6.05 16.34 -5.23
C SER A 98 -4.98 15.25 -5.38
N TYR A 99 -5.25 14.06 -4.86
CA TYR A 99 -4.44 12.86 -5.08
C TYR A 99 -4.41 12.44 -6.55
N ALA A 100 -5.56 12.24 -7.20
CA ALA A 100 -5.63 11.83 -8.59
C ALA A 100 -5.00 12.88 -9.53
N SER A 101 -5.20 14.17 -9.24
CA SER A 101 -4.57 15.26 -10.00
C SER A 101 -3.04 15.21 -9.93
N ARG A 102 -2.46 15.08 -8.72
CA ARG A 102 -1.00 14.97 -8.54
C ARG A 102 -0.44 13.69 -9.15
N MET A 103 -1.13 12.57 -8.99
CA MET A 103 -0.71 11.28 -9.54
C MET A 103 -0.75 11.22 -11.07
N ARG A 104 -1.64 11.96 -11.74
CA ARG A 104 -1.58 12.12 -13.21
C ARG A 104 -0.28 12.77 -13.67
N THR A 105 0.16 13.83 -12.97
CA THR A 105 1.42 14.50 -13.26
C THR A 105 2.61 13.56 -13.09
N TYR A 106 2.62 12.75 -12.02
CA TYR A 106 3.66 11.76 -11.78
C TYR A 106 3.62 10.58 -12.78
N SER A 107 2.43 10.10 -13.13
CA SER A 107 2.27 9.04 -14.14
C SER A 107 2.79 9.50 -15.50
N LEU A 108 2.51 10.75 -15.90
CA LEU A 108 3.09 11.32 -17.12
C LEU A 108 4.62 11.40 -17.06
N LEU A 109 5.23 11.76 -15.93
CA LEU A 109 6.69 11.77 -15.77
C LEU A 109 7.32 10.37 -15.89
N ILE A 110 6.61 9.34 -15.43
CA ILE A 110 7.05 7.95 -15.56
C ILE A 110 6.94 7.48 -17.02
N SER A 111 5.97 7.98 -17.80
CA SER A 111 5.71 7.56 -19.19
C SER A 111 6.41 8.40 -20.28
N ARG A 112 6.75 9.67 -20.04
CA ARG A 112 7.22 10.62 -21.09
C ARG A 112 8.68 10.51 -21.53
N THR A 113 9.44 9.54 -21.03
CA THR A 113 10.87 9.36 -21.33
C THR A 113 11.15 8.01 -21.99
N SER A 114 10.35 7.69 -23.01
CA SER A 114 10.58 6.57 -23.92
C SER A 114 10.64 7.07 -25.35
#